data_AF-A0A4R3NM33-F1
#
_entry.id   AF-A0A4R3NM33-F1
#
_cell.length_a   1.000
_cell.length_b   1.000
_cell.length_c   1.000
_cell.angle_alpha   90.00
_cell.angle_beta   90.00
_cell.angle_gamma   90.00
#
_symmetry.space_group_name_H-M   'P 1'
#
loop_
_entity.id
_entity.type
_entity.pdbx_description
1 polymer ?
#
loop_
_entity_poly.entity_id
_entity_poly.type
_entity_poly.pdbx_seq_one_letter_code
_entity_poly.pdbx_strand_id
1 'polypeptide(L)'
;MSFIQKYSAGFSDSQHIYLSLLSLNLIIIFQVSPMDIKNLCKLYRTGKKFKYVFFWGHQSKQQQITKSCFSQWYPAPFIVDGNRFASAEHFMMAEKARLFGDSEILQKIIHAPNPGAAKAFGREVRGFKQDIWDANRFDIVVKANLAKFSQNDALKQFLLATNERVLVEASPVDKIWGIGLAEDAENIENPLTWKGLNLLGFALMEVRTQLAN
;
A
#
# COMPACT_ATOMS: atom_id res chain seq x y z
N MET A 1 -37.09 2.32 -1.21
CA MET A 1 -37.52 3.03 -2.44
C MET A 1 -36.43 4.01 -2.80
N SER A 2 -35.84 3.86 -3.99
CA SER A 2 -34.74 4.72 -4.42
C SER A 2 -35.24 6.16 -4.67
N PHE A 3 -34.34 7.12 -4.51
CA PHE A 3 -34.55 8.56 -4.70
C PHE A 3 -35.19 8.92 -6.06
N ILE A 4 -35.12 8.00 -7.03
CA ILE A 4 -35.59 8.10 -8.42
C ILE A 4 -37.12 8.15 -8.52
N GLN A 5 -37.87 7.46 -7.64
CA GLN A 5 -39.33 7.39 -7.76
C GLN A 5 -40.05 8.71 -7.45
N LYS A 6 -39.37 9.71 -6.89
CA LYS A 6 -40.00 10.97 -6.49
C LYS A 6 -39.99 12.06 -7.57
N TYR A 7 -39.25 11.88 -8.67
CA TYR A 7 -39.03 12.94 -9.67
C TYR A 7 -39.24 12.51 -11.14
N SER A 8 -39.84 11.34 -11.39
CA SER A 8 -40.04 10.80 -12.76
C SER A 8 -41.37 11.19 -13.42
N ALA A 9 -42.25 11.93 -12.75
CA ALA A 9 -43.54 12.32 -13.31
C ALA A 9 -43.37 13.52 -14.26
N GLY A 10 -43.00 13.28 -15.52
CA GLY A 10 -43.02 14.30 -16.57
C GLY A 10 -41.98 14.19 -17.70
N PHE A 11 -41.14 13.15 -17.73
CA PHE A 11 -40.11 13.01 -18.75
C PHE A 11 -40.54 12.05 -19.87
N SER A 12 -40.19 12.41 -21.11
CA SER A 12 -40.34 11.52 -22.26
C SER A 12 -39.36 10.34 -22.21
N ASP A 13 -39.66 9.23 -22.89
CA ASP A 13 -38.82 8.01 -22.87
C ASP A 13 -37.35 8.27 -23.26
N SER A 14 -37.10 9.23 -24.15
CA SER A 14 -35.74 9.64 -24.53
C SER A 14 -35.00 10.39 -23.42
N GLN A 15 -35.68 11.21 -22.63
CA GLN A 15 -35.10 11.91 -21.47
C GLN A 15 -34.84 10.96 -20.29
N HIS A 16 -35.64 9.91 -20.15
CA HIS A 16 -35.40 8.83 -19.18
C HIS A 16 -34.11 8.06 -19.49
N ILE A 17 -33.81 7.80 -20.76
CA ILE A 17 -32.56 7.16 -21.18
C ILE A 17 -31.35 8.07 -20.88
N TYR A 18 -31.45 9.39 -21.10
CA TYR A 18 -30.37 10.33 -20.77
C TYR A 18 -30.12 10.46 -19.26
N LEU A 19 -31.17 10.48 -18.43
CA LEU A 19 -31.04 10.50 -16.96
C LEU A 19 -30.50 9.16 -16.42
N SER A 20 -30.88 8.03 -17.04
CA SER A 20 -30.31 6.71 -16.76
C SER A 20 -28.83 6.64 -17.11
N LEU A 21 -28.43 7.13 -18.28
CA LEU A 21 -27.03 7.18 -18.73
C LEU A 21 -26.19 8.17 -17.92
N LEU A 22 -26.75 9.30 -17.49
CA LEU A 22 -26.10 10.22 -16.54
C LEU A 22 -25.95 9.57 -15.16
N SER A 23 -26.94 8.79 -14.68
CA SER A 23 -26.80 8.06 -13.42
C SER A 23 -25.81 6.88 -13.49
N LEU A 24 -25.70 6.22 -14.65
CA LEU A 24 -24.67 5.20 -14.91
C LEU A 24 -23.27 5.83 -15.05
N ASN A 25 -23.17 7.03 -15.63
CA ASN A 25 -21.90 7.78 -15.71
C ASN A 25 -21.53 8.52 -14.42
N LEU A 26 -22.47 8.70 -13.47
CA LEU A 26 -22.20 9.28 -12.15
C LEU A 26 -21.94 8.21 -11.07
N ILE A 27 -22.35 6.96 -11.30
CA ILE A 27 -22.06 5.80 -10.44
C ILE A 27 -20.72 5.14 -10.78
N ILE A 28 -20.11 5.48 -11.93
CA ILE A 28 -18.65 5.36 -12.11
C ILE A 28 -17.99 6.56 -11.42
N ILE A 29 -18.22 6.69 -10.10
CA ILE A 29 -17.16 7.25 -9.26
C ILE A 29 -16.01 6.30 -9.50
N PHE A 30 -14.98 6.76 -10.21
CA PHE A 30 -13.73 6.05 -10.38
C PHE A 30 -13.29 5.53 -9.00
N GLN A 31 -13.59 4.27 -8.68
CA GLN A 31 -12.61 3.46 -7.97
C GLN A 31 -11.46 3.37 -8.95
N VAL A 32 -10.58 4.37 -8.91
CA VAL A 32 -9.25 4.24 -9.49
C VAL A 32 -8.69 3.02 -8.79
N SER A 33 -8.72 1.87 -9.46
CA SER A 33 -8.13 0.66 -8.92
C SER A 33 -6.71 1.03 -8.49
N PRO A 34 -6.28 0.67 -7.27
CA PRO A 34 -4.94 0.97 -6.80
C PRO A 34 -3.93 0.55 -7.87
N MET A 35 -2.95 1.41 -8.14
CA MET A 35 -1.91 1.13 -9.12
C MET A 35 -1.24 -0.20 -8.78
N ASP A 36 -1.03 -1.06 -9.77
CA ASP A 36 -0.28 -2.31 -9.62
C ASP A 36 0.73 -2.44 -10.77
N ILE A 37 1.57 -3.48 -10.72
CA ILE A 37 2.62 -3.68 -11.72
C ILE A 37 2.03 -3.90 -13.13
N LYS A 38 0.87 -4.55 -13.24
CA LYS A 38 0.22 -4.82 -14.54
C LYS A 38 -0.26 -3.53 -15.19
N ASN A 39 -0.95 -2.68 -14.43
CA ASN A 39 -1.43 -1.39 -14.86
C ASN A 39 -0.28 -0.42 -15.16
N LEU A 40 0.76 -0.38 -14.32
CA LEU A 40 1.95 0.43 -14.56
C LEU A 40 2.63 0.05 -15.87
N CYS A 41 2.87 -1.25 -16.10
CA CYS A 41 3.43 -1.76 -17.35
C CYS A 41 2.54 -1.48 -18.57
N LYS A 42 1.22 -1.63 -18.43
CA LYS A 42 0.25 -1.31 -19.49
C LYS A 42 0.34 0.16 -19.88
N LEU A 43 0.30 1.06 -18.91
CA LEU A 43 0.41 2.50 -19.15
C LEU A 43 1.77 2.88 -19.72
N TYR A 44 2.87 2.30 -19.23
CA TYR A 44 4.20 2.53 -19.78
C TYR A 44 4.30 2.18 -21.26
N ARG A 45 3.69 1.05 -21.68
CA ARG A 45 3.62 0.65 -23.10
C ARG A 45 2.86 1.63 -23.99
N THR A 46 1.96 2.45 -23.44
CA THR A 46 1.27 3.52 -24.20
C THR A 46 2.15 4.76 -24.41
N GLY A 47 3.37 4.78 -23.89
CA GLY A 47 4.27 5.94 -23.92
C GLY A 47 4.08 6.90 -22.74
N LYS A 48 3.15 6.61 -21.80
CA LYS A 48 2.98 7.42 -20.59
C LYS A 48 4.29 7.45 -19.80
N LYS A 49 4.76 8.66 -19.49
CA LYS A 49 5.94 8.90 -18.68
C LYS A 49 5.57 9.00 -17.20
N PHE A 50 6.44 8.49 -16.35
CA PHE A 50 6.30 8.53 -14.91
C PHE A 50 7.54 9.17 -14.28
N LYS A 51 7.34 9.86 -13.16
CA LYS A 51 8.42 10.25 -12.27
C LYS A 51 8.43 9.27 -11.09
N TYR A 52 9.61 8.86 -10.65
CA TYR A 52 9.77 7.85 -9.62
C TYR A 52 10.38 8.42 -8.35
N VAL A 53 10.10 7.77 -7.23
CA VAL A 53 10.86 7.90 -5.98
C VAL A 53 11.32 6.49 -5.60
N PHE A 54 12.56 6.18 -5.92
CA PHE A 54 13.20 4.95 -5.49
C PHE A 54 13.63 5.07 -4.03
N PHE A 55 13.43 4.00 -3.28
CA PHE A 55 13.87 3.88 -1.88
C PHE A 55 14.25 2.44 -1.58
N TRP A 56 15.24 2.26 -0.71
CA TRP A 56 15.60 0.97 -0.14
C TRP A 56 16.37 1.18 1.17
N GLY A 57 16.19 0.28 2.13
CA GLY A 57 16.76 0.41 3.47
C GLY A 57 15.97 1.33 4.41
N HIS A 58 16.31 1.28 5.70
CA HIS A 58 15.60 1.96 6.78
C HIS A 58 16.50 2.82 7.66
N GLN A 59 17.81 2.80 7.42
CA GLN A 59 18.78 3.57 8.20
C GLN A 59 18.85 4.99 7.67
N SER A 60 18.74 5.98 8.57
CA SER A 60 19.10 7.37 8.30
C SER A 60 20.32 7.72 9.15
N LYS A 61 21.35 8.28 8.52
CA LYS A 61 22.56 8.76 9.24
C LYS A 61 22.36 10.14 9.90
N GLN A 62 21.19 10.75 9.73
CA GLN A 62 20.90 12.12 10.15
C GLN A 62 19.55 12.19 10.85
N GLN A 63 19.36 13.20 11.70
CA GLN A 63 18.07 13.50 12.37
C GLN A 63 16.96 13.96 11.40
N GLN A 64 17.23 13.99 10.09
CA GLN A 64 16.28 14.40 9.07
C GLN A 64 15.53 13.20 8.50
N ILE A 65 14.26 13.43 8.16
CA ILE A 65 13.43 12.45 7.46
C ILE A 65 13.93 12.32 6.02
N THR A 66 14.19 11.09 5.61
CA THR A 66 14.59 10.74 4.25
C THR A 66 13.64 9.68 3.70
N LYS A 67 13.84 9.27 2.45
CA LYS A 67 13.06 8.19 1.82
C LYS A 67 13.10 6.86 2.61
N SER A 68 14.07 6.68 3.49
CA SER A 68 14.12 5.54 4.43
C SER A 68 12.84 5.39 5.27
N CYS A 69 12.09 6.49 5.48
CA CYS A 69 10.80 6.43 6.19
C CYS A 69 9.73 5.60 5.48
N PHE A 70 9.89 5.30 4.19
CA PHE A 70 8.98 4.43 3.44
C PHE A 70 9.15 2.94 3.80
N SER A 71 10.28 2.55 4.39
CA SER A 71 10.50 1.17 4.79
C SER A 71 9.56 0.70 5.91
N GLN A 72 9.13 -0.56 5.85
CA GLN A 72 8.39 -1.24 6.93
C GLN A 72 9.21 -1.35 8.22
N TRP A 73 10.55 -1.26 8.11
CA TRP A 73 11.49 -1.41 9.21
C TRP A 73 11.87 -0.08 9.86
N TYR A 74 11.42 1.05 9.29
CA TYR A 74 11.69 2.37 9.87
C TYR A 74 11.02 2.51 11.26
N PRO A 75 11.74 3.00 12.29
CA PRO A 75 11.25 3.09 13.66
C PRO A 75 10.28 4.27 13.83
N ALA A 76 9.04 4.08 13.39
CA ALA A 76 7.94 5.02 13.57
C ALA A 76 6.80 4.29 14.28
N PRO A 77 6.73 4.38 15.62
CA PRO A 77 5.71 3.66 16.37
C PRO A 77 4.32 4.24 16.12
N PHE A 78 3.33 3.38 16.23
CA PHE A 78 1.91 3.73 16.12
C PHE A 78 1.06 2.73 16.91
N ILE A 79 -0.21 3.08 17.14
CA ILE A 79 -1.16 2.27 17.91
C ILE A 79 -2.33 1.86 17.01
N VAL A 80 -2.71 0.58 17.05
CA VAL A 80 -3.92 0.05 16.40
C VAL A 80 -4.61 -0.89 17.37
N ASP A 81 -5.92 -0.71 17.56
CA ASP A 81 -6.75 -1.55 18.45
C ASP A 81 -6.13 -1.69 19.87
N GLY A 82 -5.63 -0.58 20.42
CA GLY A 82 -4.99 -0.52 21.74
C GLY A 82 -3.58 -1.11 21.82
N ASN A 83 -3.05 -1.71 20.75
CA ASN A 83 -1.73 -2.32 20.72
C ASN A 83 -0.72 -1.38 20.07
N ARG A 84 0.42 -1.16 20.74
CA ARG A 84 1.54 -0.38 20.19
C ARG A 84 2.45 -1.26 19.34
N PHE A 85 2.73 -0.82 18.12
CA PHE A 85 3.69 -1.47 17.22
C PHE A 85 4.91 -0.57 17.03
N ALA A 86 6.11 -1.13 17.16
CA ALA A 86 7.35 -0.37 17.02
C ALA A 86 7.69 -0.03 15.55
N SER A 87 7.18 -0.81 14.60
CA SER A 87 7.29 -0.56 13.16
C SER A 87 6.13 -1.22 12.42
N ALA A 88 5.96 -0.86 11.14
CA ALA A 88 4.93 -1.46 10.29
C ALA A 88 5.16 -2.96 10.03
N GLU A 89 6.42 -3.43 10.05
CA GLU A 89 6.75 -4.87 10.02
C GLU A 89 6.15 -5.64 11.21
N HIS A 90 6.18 -5.08 12.43
CA HIS A 90 5.58 -5.73 13.60
C HIS A 90 4.08 -5.93 13.39
N PHE A 91 3.40 -4.89 12.89
CA PHE A 91 1.98 -4.97 12.58
C PHE A 91 1.70 -6.00 11.49
N MET A 92 2.44 -5.96 10.37
CA MET A 92 2.26 -6.91 9.26
C MET A 92 2.38 -8.36 9.72
N MET A 93 3.37 -8.68 10.55
CA MET A 93 3.56 -10.04 11.08
C MET A 93 2.50 -10.39 12.13
N ALA A 94 2.07 -9.44 12.96
CA ALA A 94 0.98 -9.67 13.92
C ALA A 94 -0.33 -10.00 13.21
N GLU A 95 -0.68 -9.25 12.17
CA GLU A 95 -1.88 -9.54 11.36
C GLU A 95 -1.75 -10.86 10.59
N LYS A 96 -0.54 -11.23 10.15
CA LYS A 96 -0.29 -12.57 9.60
C LYS A 96 -0.62 -13.65 10.65
N ALA A 97 -0.16 -13.50 11.88
CA ALA A 97 -0.46 -14.45 12.95
C ALA A 97 -1.97 -14.50 13.27
N ARG A 98 -2.65 -13.35 13.30
CA ARG A 98 -4.11 -13.28 13.48
C ARG A 98 -4.86 -13.99 12.35
N LEU A 99 -4.45 -13.76 11.11
CA LEU A 99 -5.08 -14.34 9.92
C LEU A 99 -5.09 -15.86 9.94
N PHE A 100 -4.07 -16.48 10.54
CA PHE A 100 -3.95 -17.93 10.68
C PHE A 100 -4.25 -18.45 12.09
N GLY A 101 -4.79 -17.60 12.97
CA GLY A 101 -5.22 -17.98 14.32
C GLY A 101 -4.09 -18.37 15.28
N ASP A 102 -2.84 -17.96 15.02
CA ASP A 102 -1.68 -18.32 15.85
C ASP A 102 -1.45 -17.28 16.97
N SER A 103 -2.23 -17.40 18.05
CA SER A 103 -2.16 -16.48 19.19
C SER A 103 -0.81 -16.51 19.91
N GLU A 104 -0.10 -17.65 19.88
CA GLU A 104 1.21 -17.78 20.52
C GLU A 104 2.27 -16.97 19.77
N ILE A 105 2.34 -17.14 18.44
CA ILE A 105 3.27 -16.37 17.60
C ILE A 105 2.90 -14.88 17.60
N LEU A 106 1.61 -14.55 17.62
CA LEU A 106 1.15 -13.16 17.77
C LEU A 106 1.74 -12.49 19.01
N GLN A 107 1.72 -13.15 20.17
CA GLN A 107 2.30 -12.59 21.39
C GLN A 107 3.81 -12.39 21.29
N LYS A 108 4.54 -13.32 20.67
CA LYS A 108 5.99 -13.17 20.41
C LYS A 108 6.28 -11.97 19.51
N ILE A 109 5.45 -11.74 18.48
CA ILE A 109 5.60 -10.62 17.55
C ILE A 109 5.32 -9.28 18.23
N ILE A 110 4.26 -9.17 19.04
CA ILE A 110 3.92 -7.92 19.75
C ILE A 110 5.07 -7.48 20.67
N HIS A 111 5.76 -8.43 21.29
CA HIS A 111 6.89 -8.18 22.20
C HIS A 111 8.26 -8.28 21.51
N ALA A 112 8.32 -8.39 20.19
CA ALA A 112 9.58 -8.52 19.48
C ALA A 112 10.43 -7.23 19.65
N PRO A 113 11.75 -7.35 19.90
CA PRO A 113 12.59 -6.18 20.19
C PRO A 113 12.92 -5.33 18.96
N ASN A 114 12.75 -5.87 17.74
CA ASN A 114 13.10 -5.21 16.49
C ASN A 114 12.36 -5.85 15.31
N PRO A 115 12.24 -5.15 14.15
CA PRO A 115 11.51 -5.68 12.98
C PRO A 115 12.10 -7.00 12.44
N GLY A 116 13.40 -7.24 12.60
CA GLY A 116 14.02 -8.50 12.21
C GLY A 116 13.50 -9.69 13.03
N ALA A 117 13.37 -9.52 14.35
CA ALA A 117 12.78 -10.51 15.25
C ALA A 117 11.29 -10.73 14.95
N ALA A 118 10.52 -9.66 14.73
CA ALA A 118 9.11 -9.77 14.33
C ALA A 118 8.95 -10.56 13.03
N LYS A 119 9.80 -10.29 12.03
CA LYS A 119 9.83 -11.03 10.76
C LYS A 119 10.21 -12.49 10.94
N ALA A 120 11.16 -12.79 11.84
CA ALA A 120 11.56 -14.16 12.15
C ALA A 120 10.37 -14.94 12.74
N PHE A 121 9.70 -14.41 13.76
CA PHE A 121 8.50 -15.04 14.32
C PHE A 121 7.37 -15.15 13.29
N GLY A 122 7.20 -14.16 12.41
CA GLY A 122 6.23 -14.21 11.32
C GLY A 122 6.47 -15.35 10.30
N ARG A 123 7.68 -15.93 10.23
CA ARG A 123 7.97 -17.14 9.44
C ARG A 123 7.53 -18.42 10.15
N GLU A 124 7.33 -18.37 11.46
CA GLU A 124 6.95 -19.51 12.31
C GLU A 124 5.43 -19.64 12.48
N VAL A 125 4.63 -18.72 11.92
CA VAL A 125 3.17 -18.76 11.98
C VAL A 125 2.63 -20.09 11.47
N ARG A 126 1.93 -20.83 12.35
CA ARG A 126 1.32 -22.11 12.02
C ARG A 126 0.09 -21.95 11.15
N GLY A 127 -0.23 -23.01 10.38
CA GLY A 127 -1.41 -23.00 9.52
C GLY A 127 -1.32 -22.04 8.32
N PHE A 128 -0.12 -21.50 8.04
CA PHE A 128 0.11 -20.58 6.94
C PHE A 128 -0.31 -21.19 5.59
N LYS A 129 -1.12 -20.45 4.85
CA LYS A 129 -1.49 -20.77 3.47
C LYS A 129 -1.18 -19.57 2.58
N GLN A 130 -0.39 -19.81 1.53
CA GLN A 130 0.17 -18.76 0.68
C GLN A 130 -0.92 -17.97 -0.07
N ASP A 131 -1.94 -18.67 -0.56
CA ASP A 131 -3.09 -18.08 -1.28
C ASP A 131 -3.90 -17.12 -0.40
N ILE A 132 -4.19 -17.53 0.85
CA ILE A 132 -4.87 -16.67 1.83
C ILE A 132 -4.00 -15.46 2.14
N TRP A 133 -2.69 -15.65 2.33
CA TRP A 133 -1.78 -14.53 2.59
C TRP A 133 -1.70 -13.58 1.40
N ASP A 134 -1.57 -14.10 0.18
CA ASP A 134 -1.48 -13.29 -1.03
C ASP A 134 -2.74 -12.44 -1.24
N ALA A 135 -3.92 -12.96 -0.89
CA ALA A 135 -5.19 -12.26 -0.96
C ALA A 135 -5.33 -11.12 0.08
N ASN A 136 -4.63 -11.19 1.22
CA ASN A 136 -4.81 -10.26 2.35
C ASN A 136 -3.61 -9.32 2.60
N ARG A 137 -2.40 -9.71 2.18
CA ARG A 137 -1.16 -9.02 2.57
C ARG A 137 -1.12 -7.54 2.16
N PHE A 138 -1.70 -7.21 1.01
CA PHE A 138 -1.68 -5.84 0.49
C PHE A 138 -2.45 -4.91 1.43
N ASP A 139 -3.71 -5.26 1.74
CA ASP A 139 -4.56 -4.45 2.62
C ASP A 139 -4.01 -4.36 4.05
N ILE A 140 -3.39 -5.45 4.55
CA ILE A 140 -2.68 -5.44 5.84
C ILE A 140 -1.56 -4.39 5.84
N VAL A 141 -0.76 -4.33 4.78
CA VAL A 141 0.35 -3.36 4.67
C VAL A 141 -0.15 -1.94 4.42
N VAL A 142 -1.26 -1.77 3.70
CA VAL A 142 -1.95 -0.46 3.58
C VAL A 142 -2.41 -0.01 4.97
N LYS A 143 -3.09 -0.85 5.76
CA LYS A 143 -3.54 -0.53 7.12
C LYS A 143 -2.35 -0.16 8.04
N ALA A 144 -1.25 -0.91 7.97
CA ALA A 144 -0.04 -0.64 8.74
C ALA A 144 0.55 0.73 8.41
N ASN A 145 0.71 1.03 7.11
CA ASN A 145 1.27 2.30 6.66
C ASN A 145 0.30 3.46 6.93
N LEU A 146 -1.00 3.27 6.76
CA LEU A 146 -1.99 4.30 7.10
C LEU A 146 -1.89 4.68 8.57
N ALA A 147 -1.87 3.71 9.48
CA ALA A 147 -1.69 3.96 10.92
C ALA A 147 -0.36 4.66 11.22
N LYS A 148 0.74 4.17 10.64
CA LYS A 148 2.08 4.78 10.78
C LYS A 148 2.10 6.23 10.32
N PHE A 149 1.66 6.52 9.10
CA PHE A 149 1.76 7.86 8.53
C PHE A 149 0.72 8.81 9.13
N SER A 150 -0.51 8.38 9.43
CA SER A 150 -1.53 9.23 10.08
C SER A 150 -1.16 9.66 11.51
N GLN A 151 -0.40 8.85 12.25
CA GLN A 151 0.00 9.15 13.63
C GLN A 151 1.38 9.85 13.74
N ASN A 152 2.05 10.07 12.61
CA ASN A 152 3.37 10.70 12.55
C ASN A 152 3.36 11.83 11.52
N ASP A 153 2.97 13.04 11.92
CA ASP A 153 2.71 14.17 11.01
C ASP A 153 3.87 14.50 10.07
N ALA A 154 5.10 14.53 10.57
CA ALA A 154 6.26 14.82 9.74
C ALA A 154 6.47 13.76 8.64
N LEU A 155 6.18 12.49 8.93
CA LEU A 155 6.20 11.42 7.94
C LEU A 155 5.04 11.54 6.96
N LYS A 156 3.82 11.88 7.44
CA LYS A 156 2.65 12.17 6.60
C LYS A 156 2.98 13.21 5.55
N GLN A 157 3.53 14.35 5.98
CA GLN A 157 3.90 15.44 5.08
C GLN A 157 4.96 14.99 4.06
N PHE A 158 5.95 14.21 4.50
CA PHE A 158 6.96 13.66 3.60
C PHE A 158 6.36 12.73 2.52
N LEU A 159 5.39 11.89 2.90
CA LEU A 159 4.67 11.03 1.96
C LEU A 159 3.81 11.84 0.99
N LEU A 160 3.03 12.81 1.48
CA LEU A 160 2.19 13.68 0.65
C LEU A 160 3.02 14.47 -0.36
N ALA A 161 4.19 14.98 0.06
CA ALA A 161 5.12 15.69 -0.82
C ALA A 161 5.64 14.86 -2.00
N THR A 162 5.43 13.53 -2.00
CA THR A 162 5.74 12.70 -3.17
C THR A 162 4.80 12.97 -4.36
N ASN A 163 3.68 13.65 -4.16
CA ASN A 163 2.71 14.07 -5.19
C ASN A 163 2.29 12.88 -6.05
N GLU A 164 2.34 12.98 -7.38
CA GLU A 164 1.91 11.92 -8.30
C GLU A 164 3.02 10.90 -8.64
N ARG A 165 4.19 10.98 -7.98
CA ARG A 165 5.31 10.09 -8.29
C ARG A 165 5.00 8.64 -7.92
N VAL A 166 5.51 7.71 -8.72
CA VAL A 166 5.44 6.28 -8.41
C VAL A 166 6.50 5.96 -7.37
N LEU A 167 6.09 5.42 -6.22
CA LEU A 167 7.00 5.00 -5.17
C LEU A 167 7.51 3.59 -5.48
N VAL A 168 8.81 3.37 -5.36
CA VAL A 168 9.44 2.12 -5.79
C VAL A 168 10.41 1.62 -4.73
N GLU A 169 10.12 0.44 -4.18
CA GLU A 169 11.07 -0.25 -3.32
C GLU A 169 12.13 -0.94 -4.17
N ALA A 170 13.27 -0.25 -4.33
CA ALA A 170 14.44 -0.67 -5.12
C ALA A 170 15.32 -1.68 -4.36
N SER A 171 14.68 -2.74 -3.86
CA SER A 171 15.35 -3.85 -3.19
C SER A 171 15.81 -4.90 -4.21
N PRO A 172 17.11 -5.22 -4.32
CA PRO A 172 17.60 -6.25 -5.23
C PRO A 172 17.23 -7.68 -4.82
N VAL A 173 16.83 -7.86 -3.55
CA VAL A 173 16.58 -9.18 -2.95
C VAL A 173 15.10 -9.43 -2.62
N ASP A 174 14.24 -8.42 -2.78
CA ASP A 174 12.79 -8.55 -2.55
C ASP A 174 12.03 -8.40 -3.88
N LYS A 175 11.33 -9.46 -4.28
CA LYS A 175 10.51 -9.50 -5.50
C LYS A 175 9.01 -9.40 -5.23
N ILE A 176 8.60 -9.34 -3.97
CA ILE A 176 7.19 -9.20 -3.58
C ILE A 176 6.92 -7.74 -3.23
N TRP A 177 7.61 -7.22 -2.24
CA TRP A 177 7.43 -5.84 -1.80
C TRP A 177 8.22 -4.86 -2.66
N GLY A 178 9.38 -5.30 -3.17
CA GLY A 178 10.23 -4.56 -4.08
C GLY A 178 10.21 -5.02 -5.53
N ILE A 179 11.07 -4.40 -6.35
CA ILE A 179 11.21 -4.65 -7.79
C ILE A 179 12.27 -5.69 -8.16
N GLY A 180 13.03 -6.21 -7.19
CA GLY A 180 14.12 -7.15 -7.44
C GLY A 180 15.32 -6.55 -8.19
N LEU A 181 15.52 -5.23 -8.09
CA LEU A 181 16.64 -4.46 -8.68
C LEU A 181 17.11 -3.42 -7.65
N ALA A 182 18.42 -3.11 -7.66
CA ALA A 182 18.99 -2.01 -6.86
C ALA A 182 18.69 -0.64 -7.51
N GLU A 183 18.76 0.44 -6.73
CA GLU A 183 18.45 1.82 -7.18
C GLU A 183 19.34 2.31 -8.35
N ASP A 184 20.55 1.76 -8.47
CA ASP A 184 21.53 2.07 -9.52
C ASP A 184 21.48 1.11 -10.73
N ALA A 185 20.51 0.19 -10.78
CA ALA A 185 20.37 -0.72 -11.90
C ALA A 185 20.06 0.03 -13.21
N GLU A 186 20.69 -0.42 -14.30
CA GLU A 186 20.38 0.10 -15.63
C GLU A 186 18.90 -0.11 -15.96
N ASN A 187 18.25 0.89 -16.56
CA ASN A 187 16.85 0.86 -16.95
C ASN A 187 15.86 0.65 -15.78
N ILE A 188 16.21 1.03 -14.54
CA ILE A 188 15.30 0.95 -13.40
C ILE A 188 13.99 1.73 -13.59
N GLU A 189 13.98 2.77 -14.43
CA GLU A 189 12.76 3.53 -14.74
C GLU A 189 11.82 2.82 -15.73
N ASN A 190 12.25 1.69 -16.30
CA ASN A 190 11.45 0.86 -17.18
C ASN A 190 10.78 -0.28 -16.38
N PRO A 191 9.50 -0.17 -16.00
CA PRO A 191 8.82 -1.19 -15.21
C PRO A 191 8.71 -2.54 -15.92
N LEU A 192 8.94 -2.60 -17.24
CA LEU A 192 8.97 -3.86 -17.99
C LEU A 192 10.22 -4.72 -17.68
N THR A 193 11.27 -4.16 -17.09
CA THR A 193 12.49 -4.88 -16.69
C THR A 193 12.46 -5.34 -15.23
N TRP A 194 11.47 -4.88 -14.46
CA TRP A 194 11.34 -5.20 -13.05
C TRP A 194 11.07 -6.70 -12.85
N LYS A 195 11.71 -7.27 -11.84
CA LYS A 195 11.64 -8.70 -11.50
C LYS A 195 10.72 -8.96 -10.31
N GLY A 196 10.06 -7.92 -9.81
CA GLY A 196 9.23 -7.96 -8.62
C GLY A 196 7.97 -7.12 -8.73
N LEU A 197 7.10 -7.26 -7.74
CA LEU A 197 5.73 -6.73 -7.76
C LEU A 197 5.62 -5.29 -7.23
N ASN A 198 6.65 -4.77 -6.56
CA ASN A 198 6.64 -3.43 -5.94
C ASN A 198 5.42 -3.16 -5.02
N LEU A 199 4.90 -4.19 -4.33
CA LEU A 199 3.68 -4.05 -3.55
C LEU A 199 3.78 -2.95 -2.48
N LEU A 200 4.96 -2.71 -1.90
CA LEU A 200 5.13 -1.69 -0.87
C LEU A 200 4.98 -0.29 -1.45
N GLY A 201 5.60 -0.04 -2.60
CA GLY A 201 5.48 1.23 -3.32
C GLY A 201 4.02 1.57 -3.64
N PHE A 202 3.27 0.59 -4.13
CA PHE A 202 1.84 0.75 -4.41
C PHE A 202 0.99 0.93 -3.15
N ALA A 203 1.27 0.19 -2.07
CA ALA A 203 0.57 0.38 -0.80
C ALA A 203 0.79 1.79 -0.22
N LEU A 204 2.00 2.34 -0.34
CA LEU A 204 2.29 3.71 0.09
C LEU A 204 1.57 4.76 -0.77
N MET A 205 1.43 4.52 -2.08
CA MET A 205 0.66 5.39 -2.96
C MET A 205 -0.84 5.38 -2.62
N GLU A 206 -1.37 4.21 -2.24
CA GLU A 206 -2.75 4.08 -1.75
C GLU A 206 -2.93 4.88 -0.44
N VAL A 207 -2.03 4.71 0.52
CA VAL A 207 -2.04 5.49 1.78
C VAL A 207 -1.93 6.99 1.52
N ARG A 208 -1.09 7.41 0.57
CA ARG A 208 -0.98 8.82 0.17
C ARG A 208 -2.31 9.36 -0.33
N THR A 209 -3.03 8.60 -1.16
CA THR A 209 -4.37 8.99 -1.65
C THR A 209 -5.36 9.12 -0.50
N GLN A 210 -5.39 8.15 0.43
CA GLN A 210 -6.30 8.18 1.59
C GLN A 210 -6.01 9.34 2.55
N LEU A 211 -4.74 9.74 2.70
CA LEU A 211 -4.33 10.82 3.61
C LEU A 211 -4.46 12.23 3.00
N ALA A 212 -4.64 12.33 1.69
CA ALA A 212 -4.83 13.58 0.96
C ALA A 212 -6.31 14.01 0.88
N ASN A 213 -7.22 13.05 1.06
CA ASN A 213 -8.68 13.26 1.14
C ASN A 213 -9.12 13.55 2.57
#